data_AF-A0A9P8F1Z0-F1
#
_entry.id   AF-A0A9P8F1Z0-F1
#
_cell.length_a   1.000
_cell.length_b   1.000
_cell.length_c   1.000
_cell.angle_alpha   90.00
_cell.angle_beta   90.00
_cell.angle_gamma   90.00
#
_symmetry.space_group_name_H-M   'P 1'
#
loop_
_entity.id
_entity.type
_entity.pdbx_description
1 polymer ?
#
loop_
_entity_poly.entity_id
_entity_poly.type
_entity_poly.pdbx_seq_one_letter_code
_entity_poly.pdbx_strand_id
1 'polypeptide(L)'
;MWSPVVSWTLPLVLLSTLPARVLGGDILSTQGFTLCSTNPTIKVEALDVQFDRTTNLVVFNVAGSSSQSQNVTAKIVVTAYGREVYQKPFNPCDAGTYVAQLCPVPAGSFAAQGSQTVPSQFASMIPSIAFNVPDLDGVAKLELFADDDQTQDLACVQSTVSNGKSMNVPAVTYVAAGMAGAALGISALGAVVGGFHVGGASPSPTFGETFGWFQGIATNGMLSVTYPSIYRSFSKNFGFSTGLIPWGSMQRTIDSFRAGTGGNLTTDSWNYLQNVTLVDDSTSSDLGNLTKRGI
;
A
#
# COMPACT_ATOMS: atom_id res chain seq x y z
N MET A 1 -30.45 45.80 9.44
CA MET A 1 -30.99 44.65 10.19
C MET A 1 -31.37 43.58 9.16
N TRP A 2 -30.39 42.77 8.73
CA TRP A 2 -30.61 41.67 7.77
C TRP A 2 -30.23 40.38 8.50
N SER A 3 -31.20 39.50 8.73
CA SER A 3 -30.98 38.19 9.34
C SER A 3 -30.46 37.21 8.29
N PRO A 4 -29.39 36.44 8.54
CA PRO A 4 -29.00 35.36 7.64
C PRO A 4 -29.82 34.11 8.01
N VAL A 5 -30.79 33.76 7.19
CA VAL A 5 -31.47 32.46 7.29
C VAL A 5 -30.53 31.42 6.64
N VAL A 6 -29.53 30.96 7.39
CA VAL A 6 -28.71 29.82 6.97
C VAL A 6 -29.59 28.58 7.07
N SER A 7 -30.08 28.10 5.92
CA SER A 7 -30.88 26.88 5.86
C SER A 7 -30.00 25.66 6.16
N TRP A 8 -30.06 25.14 7.39
CA TRP A 8 -29.33 23.95 7.85
C TRP A 8 -29.75 22.63 7.17
N THR A 9 -30.72 22.68 6.26
CA THR A 9 -31.27 21.50 5.58
C THR A 9 -30.37 20.94 4.48
N LEU A 10 -29.59 21.77 3.79
CA LEU A 10 -28.67 21.32 2.73
C LEU A 10 -27.51 20.42 3.21
N PRO A 11 -26.77 20.75 4.29
CA PRO A 11 -25.66 19.91 4.75
C PRO A 11 -26.14 18.54 5.29
N LEU A 12 -27.36 18.46 5.81
CA LEU A 12 -27.96 17.21 6.31
C LEU A 12 -28.30 16.22 5.18
N VAL A 13 -28.71 16.72 4.01
CA VAL A 13 -29.01 15.87 2.84
C VAL A 13 -27.73 15.29 2.25
N LEU A 14 -26.64 16.06 2.19
CA LEU A 14 -25.32 15.59 1.71
C LEU A 14 -24.66 14.55 2.63
N LEU A 15 -24.96 14.56 3.93
CA LEU A 15 -24.48 13.54 4.86
C LEU A 15 -25.18 12.18 4.68
N SER A 16 -26.39 12.17 4.11
CA SER A 16 -27.18 10.94 3.92
C SER A 16 -26.75 10.09 2.73
N THR A 17 -25.91 10.61 1.83
CA THR A 17 -25.43 9.90 0.63
C THR A 17 -24.08 9.20 0.83
N LEU A 18 -23.55 9.14 2.06
CA LEU A 18 -22.34 8.36 2.34
C LEU A 18 -22.64 6.86 2.17
N PRO A 19 -21.90 6.12 1.31
CA PRO A 19 -22.13 4.70 1.12
C PRO A 19 -21.93 3.97 2.45
N ALA A 20 -23.04 3.42 2.96
CA ALA A 20 -23.03 2.60 4.16
C ALA A 20 -22.26 1.30 3.90
N ARG A 21 -21.11 1.19 4.55
CA ARG A 21 -20.36 -0.06 4.81
C ARG A 21 -19.91 -0.82 3.56
N VAL A 22 -18.62 -0.66 3.24
CA VAL A 22 -17.89 -1.70 2.52
C VAL A 22 -17.67 -2.84 3.52
N LEU A 23 -18.41 -3.94 3.37
CA LEU A 23 -18.05 -5.23 3.97
C LEU A 23 -16.68 -5.61 3.38
N GLY A 24 -15.60 -5.29 4.10
CA GLY A 24 -14.29 -5.86 3.81
C GLY A 24 -14.31 -7.32 4.25
N GLY A 25 -13.83 -8.22 3.40
CA GLY A 25 -13.56 -9.58 3.82
C GLY A 25 -12.54 -9.58 4.97
N ASP A 26 -12.74 -10.47 5.95
CA ASP A 26 -11.82 -10.63 7.09
C ASP A 26 -10.59 -11.47 6.68
N ILE A 27 -9.87 -10.99 5.66
CA ILE A 27 -8.70 -11.65 5.10
C ILE A 27 -7.46 -10.80 5.36
N LEU A 28 -6.39 -11.42 5.86
CA LEU A 28 -5.06 -10.84 5.98
C LEU A 28 -4.14 -11.52 4.97
N SER A 29 -3.38 -10.73 4.22
CA SER A 29 -2.44 -11.20 3.20
C SER A 29 -1.09 -10.53 3.40
N THR A 30 -0.01 -11.24 3.12
CA THR A 30 1.34 -10.67 3.05
C THR A 30 1.53 -9.81 1.80
N GLN A 31 2.22 -8.68 1.92
CA GLN A 31 2.56 -7.79 0.80
C GLN A 31 4.06 -7.69 0.62
N GLY A 32 4.59 -8.48 -0.32
CA GLY A 32 6.04 -8.55 -0.57
C GLY A 32 6.80 -9.11 0.63
N PHE A 33 8.13 -9.13 0.53
CA PHE A 33 8.98 -9.60 1.61
C PHE A 33 10.34 -8.91 1.57
N THR A 34 11.06 -8.95 2.68
CA THR A 34 12.42 -8.47 2.83
C THR A 34 13.21 -9.50 3.63
N LEU A 35 14.43 -9.79 3.18
CA LEU A 35 15.33 -10.68 3.91
C LEU A 35 15.94 -9.90 5.07
N CYS A 36 15.82 -10.43 6.29
CA CYS A 36 16.44 -9.84 7.48
C CYS A 36 17.82 -10.44 7.81
N SER A 37 18.25 -11.48 7.08
CA SER A 37 19.57 -12.09 7.22
C SER A 37 20.43 -11.85 5.98
N THR A 38 21.73 -11.60 6.17
CA THR A 38 22.66 -11.15 5.12
C THR A 38 23.19 -12.29 4.25
N ASN A 39 23.29 -13.52 4.78
CA ASN A 39 23.77 -14.70 4.05
C ASN A 39 22.98 -15.95 4.48
N PRO A 40 21.69 -16.07 4.13
CA PRO A 40 20.89 -17.20 4.55
C PRO A 40 21.24 -18.46 3.76
N THR A 41 21.32 -19.59 4.45
CA THR A 41 21.49 -20.94 3.87
C THR A 41 20.30 -21.30 2.98
N ILE A 42 19.12 -20.76 3.32
CA ILE A 42 17.86 -20.88 2.58
C ILE A 42 17.46 -19.50 2.03
N LYS A 43 17.42 -19.36 0.72
CA LYS A 43 16.95 -18.15 0.04
C LYS A 43 15.46 -18.26 -0.25
N VAL A 44 14.69 -17.26 0.14
CA VAL A 44 13.27 -17.18 -0.17
C VAL A 44 13.06 -16.33 -1.42
N GLU A 45 12.37 -16.90 -2.40
CA GLU A 45 12.12 -16.30 -3.72
C GLU A 45 10.67 -15.85 -3.86
N ALA A 46 9.74 -16.56 -3.23
CA ALA A 46 8.34 -16.17 -3.13
C ALA A 46 7.81 -16.49 -1.73
N LEU A 47 7.07 -15.54 -1.15
CA LEU A 47 6.36 -15.71 0.11
C LEU A 47 4.99 -15.05 -0.04
N ASP A 48 3.96 -15.88 -0.09
CA ASP A 48 2.57 -15.45 -0.04
C ASP A 48 1.82 -16.25 1.03
N VAL A 49 1.24 -15.54 1.99
CA VAL A 49 0.50 -16.11 3.10
C VAL A 49 -0.79 -15.32 3.25
N GLN A 50 -1.90 -16.05 3.25
CA GLN A 50 -3.23 -15.50 3.41
C GLN A 50 -3.93 -16.20 4.58
N PHE A 51 -4.48 -15.41 5.50
CA PHE A 51 -5.30 -15.88 6.61
C PHE A 51 -6.73 -15.38 6.45
N ASP A 52 -7.68 -16.30 6.51
CA ASP A 52 -9.11 -16.00 6.55
C ASP A 52 -9.66 -16.25 7.96
N ARG A 53 -10.18 -15.19 8.58
CA ARG A 53 -10.76 -15.24 9.93
C ARG A 53 -12.05 -16.06 10.01
N THR A 54 -12.81 -16.13 8.91
CA THR A 54 -14.12 -16.81 8.91
C THR A 54 -13.97 -18.33 8.93
N THR A 55 -12.95 -18.83 8.24
CA THR A 55 -12.61 -20.26 8.13
C THR A 55 -11.49 -20.68 9.09
N ASN A 56 -10.79 -19.73 9.72
CA ASN A 56 -9.55 -19.94 10.49
C ASN A 56 -8.47 -20.68 9.69
N LEU A 57 -8.44 -20.46 8.37
CA LEU A 57 -7.57 -21.18 7.46
C LEU A 57 -6.45 -20.25 6.98
N VAL A 58 -5.22 -20.73 7.08
CA VAL A 58 -4.03 -20.08 6.50
C VAL A 58 -3.68 -20.81 5.22
N VAL A 59 -3.76 -20.13 4.08
CA VAL A 59 -3.21 -20.60 2.81
C VAL A 59 -1.82 -20.02 2.68
N PHE A 60 -0.83 -20.85 2.36
CA PHE A 60 0.53 -20.42 2.13
C PHE A 60 1.05 -20.94 0.80
N ASN A 61 1.86 -20.12 0.14
CA ASN A 61 2.62 -20.43 -1.05
C ASN A 61 4.02 -19.86 -0.87
N VAL A 62 5.00 -20.75 -0.73
CA VAL A 62 6.39 -20.40 -0.47
C VAL A 62 7.25 -21.07 -1.52
N ALA A 63 8.17 -20.31 -2.11
CA ALA A 63 9.19 -20.83 -2.99
C ALA A 63 10.56 -20.28 -2.59
N GLY A 64 11.60 -21.09 -2.78
CA GLY A 64 12.94 -20.72 -2.43
C GLY A 64 13.96 -21.74 -2.89
N SER A 65 15.21 -21.52 -2.50
CA SER A 65 16.31 -22.41 -2.75
C SER A 65 17.15 -22.64 -1.50
N SER A 66 17.53 -23.89 -1.23
CA SER A 66 18.41 -24.26 -0.13
C SER A 66 19.75 -24.76 -0.66
N SER A 67 20.84 -24.42 0.02
CA SER A 67 22.18 -24.91 -0.32
C SER A 67 22.44 -26.36 0.14
N GLN A 68 21.72 -26.82 1.18
CA GLN A 68 21.90 -28.14 1.78
C GLN A 68 20.54 -28.73 2.20
N SER A 69 20.47 -30.06 2.30
CA SER A 69 19.28 -30.76 2.76
C SER A 69 19.27 -30.85 4.29
N GLN A 70 18.27 -30.29 4.95
CA GLN A 70 18.21 -30.24 6.41
C GLN A 70 16.78 -30.12 6.94
N ASN A 71 16.58 -30.55 8.19
CA ASN A 71 15.36 -30.28 8.94
C ASN A 71 15.43 -28.87 9.53
N VAL A 72 14.30 -28.18 9.54
CA VAL A 72 14.22 -26.80 10.00
C VAL A 72 13.12 -26.67 11.05
N THR A 73 13.36 -25.83 12.05
CA THR A 73 12.33 -25.36 12.98
C THR A 73 11.99 -23.92 12.61
N ALA A 74 10.70 -23.65 12.39
CA ALA A 74 10.22 -22.33 12.01
C ALA A 74 9.68 -21.58 13.22
N LYS A 75 9.96 -20.29 13.34
CA LYS A 75 9.39 -19.41 14.35
C LYS A 75 8.72 -18.24 13.66
N ILE A 76 7.39 -18.16 13.81
CA ILE A 76 6.61 -17.02 13.34
C ILE A 76 6.46 -16.04 14.49
N VAL A 77 6.86 -14.80 14.23
CA VAL A 77 6.66 -13.64 15.09
C VAL A 77 5.79 -12.65 14.33
N VAL A 78 4.60 -12.39 14.83
CA VAL A 78 3.70 -11.37 14.29
C VAL A 78 3.74 -10.16 15.20
N THR A 79 4.11 -9.03 14.62
CA THR A 79 4.17 -7.73 15.27
C THR A 79 3.12 -6.83 14.65
N ALA A 80 2.27 -6.21 15.46
CA ALA A 80 1.30 -5.21 15.01
C ALA A 80 1.48 -3.92 15.82
N TYR A 81 1.56 -2.78 15.14
CA TYR A 81 1.75 -1.46 15.77
C TYR A 81 2.94 -1.42 16.75
N GLY A 82 4.04 -2.07 16.39
CA GLY A 82 5.25 -2.15 17.22
C GLY A 82 5.14 -3.06 18.45
N ARG A 83 4.07 -3.85 18.59
CA ARG A 83 3.90 -4.84 19.67
C ARG A 83 3.83 -6.25 19.11
N GLU A 84 4.57 -7.17 19.71
CA GLU A 84 4.47 -8.60 19.39
C GLU A 84 3.10 -9.12 19.86
N VAL A 85 2.29 -9.60 18.92
CA VAL A 85 0.95 -10.15 19.19
C VAL A 85 0.92 -11.67 19.15
N TYR A 86 1.89 -12.28 18.48
CA TYR A 86 2.00 -13.73 18.37
C TYR A 86 3.47 -14.14 18.21
N GLN A 87 3.89 -15.13 18.99
CA GLN A 87 5.19 -15.76 18.87
C GLN A 87 5.06 -17.24 19.20
N LYS A 88 5.26 -18.09 18.19
CA LYS A 88 5.35 -19.54 18.39
C LYS A 88 6.36 -20.18 17.44
N PRO A 89 7.27 -21.01 17.96
CA PRO A 89 7.98 -21.97 17.14
C PRO A 89 7.05 -23.13 16.76
N PHE A 90 7.20 -23.64 15.55
CA PHE A 90 6.57 -24.87 15.06
C PHE A 90 7.55 -25.59 14.14
N ASN A 91 7.49 -26.93 14.14
CA ASN A 91 8.28 -27.73 13.21
C ASN A 91 7.37 -28.08 12.01
N PRO A 92 7.70 -27.65 10.77
CA PRO A 92 6.93 -28.01 9.57
C PRO A 92 6.91 -29.52 9.29
N CYS A 93 7.68 -30.32 10.03
CA CYS A 93 7.76 -31.77 9.90
C CYS A 93 6.96 -32.53 10.96
N ASP A 94 6.38 -31.82 11.94
CA ASP A 94 5.47 -32.42 12.91
C ASP A 94 4.13 -32.79 12.30
N ALA A 95 3.47 -33.83 12.83
CA ALA A 95 2.21 -34.37 12.32
C ALA A 95 1.07 -33.33 12.22
N GLY A 96 1.10 -32.26 13.03
CA GLY A 96 0.09 -31.20 13.04
C GLY A 96 0.34 -30.05 12.04
N THR A 97 1.56 -29.94 11.50
CA THR A 97 1.98 -28.85 10.59
C THR A 97 2.72 -29.39 9.37
N TYR A 98 2.54 -30.68 9.07
CA TYR A 98 3.31 -31.41 8.07
C TYR A 98 3.13 -30.83 6.66
N VAL A 99 4.25 -30.39 6.08
CA VAL A 99 4.33 -29.99 4.68
C VAL A 99 5.35 -30.88 3.98
N ALA A 100 4.86 -31.82 3.16
CA ALA A 100 5.69 -32.83 2.49
C ALA A 100 6.86 -32.22 1.69
N GLN A 101 6.66 -31.03 1.10
CA GLN A 101 7.68 -30.35 0.31
C GLN A 101 8.76 -29.63 1.14
N LEU A 102 8.61 -29.55 2.47
CA LEU A 102 9.55 -28.85 3.37
C LEU A 102 10.26 -29.81 4.35
N CYS A 103 10.02 -31.12 4.25
CA CYS A 103 10.43 -32.10 5.27
C CYS A 103 11.04 -33.38 4.69
N PRO A 104 12.37 -33.46 4.58
CA PRO A 104 13.35 -32.39 4.82
C PRO A 104 13.33 -31.32 3.71
N VAL A 105 13.81 -30.11 3.99
CA VAL A 105 13.98 -29.10 2.93
C VAL A 105 15.05 -29.62 1.97
N PRO A 106 14.76 -29.81 0.67
CA PRO A 106 15.72 -30.39 -0.25
C PRO A 106 16.84 -29.41 -0.58
N ALA A 107 18.03 -29.93 -0.91
CA ALA A 107 19.07 -29.12 -1.54
C ALA A 107 18.65 -28.76 -2.97
N GLY A 108 18.70 -27.47 -3.32
CA GLY A 108 18.20 -26.94 -4.59
C GLY A 108 16.93 -26.11 -4.41
N SER A 109 16.18 -25.92 -5.50
CA SER A 109 14.92 -25.17 -5.48
C SER A 109 13.78 -26.01 -4.89
N PHE A 110 12.91 -25.36 -4.12
CA PHE A 110 11.72 -25.95 -3.55
C PHE A 110 10.53 -24.99 -3.67
N ALA A 111 9.34 -25.57 -3.78
CA ALA A 111 8.08 -24.85 -3.74
C ALA A 111 7.09 -25.66 -2.89
N ALA A 112 6.45 -24.98 -1.94
CA ALA A 112 5.51 -25.55 -1.01
C ALA A 112 4.24 -24.72 -1.01
N GLN A 113 3.11 -25.40 -1.22
CA GLN A 113 1.79 -24.81 -1.21
C GLN A 113 0.90 -25.67 -0.34
N GLY A 114 0.08 -25.04 0.49
CA GLY A 114 -0.83 -25.76 1.36
C GLY A 114 -1.76 -24.85 2.12
N SER A 115 -2.64 -25.50 2.89
CA SER A 115 -3.56 -24.84 3.80
C SER A 115 -3.46 -25.48 5.17
N GLN A 116 -3.38 -24.67 6.22
CA GLN A 116 -3.41 -25.13 7.60
C GLN A 116 -4.53 -24.45 8.37
N THR A 117 -5.25 -25.23 9.18
CA THR A 117 -6.27 -24.66 10.07
C THR A 117 -5.61 -24.19 11.35
N VAL A 118 -5.77 -22.92 11.67
CA VAL A 118 -5.25 -22.31 12.90
C VAL A 118 -6.24 -22.60 14.03
N PRO A 119 -5.80 -23.19 15.15
CA PRO A 119 -6.66 -23.39 16.31
C PRO A 119 -7.28 -22.06 16.78
N SER A 120 -8.57 -22.09 17.12
CA SER A 120 -9.34 -20.89 17.46
C SER A 120 -8.74 -20.07 18.59
N GLN A 121 -8.05 -20.71 19.54
CA GLN A 121 -7.30 -20.07 20.62
C GLN A 121 -6.24 -19.06 20.14
N PHE A 122 -5.62 -19.31 18.99
CA PHE A 122 -4.61 -18.44 18.40
C PHE A 122 -5.25 -17.43 17.45
N ALA A 123 -6.26 -17.85 16.68
CA ALA A 123 -7.03 -16.94 15.83
C ALA A 123 -7.75 -15.84 16.65
N SER A 124 -8.21 -16.15 17.87
CA SER A 124 -8.83 -15.18 18.77
C SER A 124 -7.86 -14.15 19.36
N MET A 125 -6.55 -14.41 19.33
CA MET A 125 -5.53 -13.44 19.77
C MET A 125 -5.33 -12.31 18.75
N ILE A 126 -5.71 -12.53 17.49
CA ILE A 126 -5.63 -11.51 16.45
C ILE A 126 -6.76 -10.50 16.69
N PRO A 127 -6.44 -9.25 17.04
CA PRO A 127 -7.46 -8.26 17.37
C PRO A 127 -8.29 -7.93 16.13
N SER A 128 -9.60 -7.70 16.32
CA SER A 128 -10.53 -7.35 15.23
C SER A 128 -10.14 -6.08 14.46
N ILE A 129 -9.31 -5.24 15.07
CA ILE A 129 -8.73 -4.04 14.46
C ILE A 129 -7.88 -4.37 13.22
N ALA A 130 -7.22 -5.52 13.18
CA ALA A 130 -6.36 -5.95 12.07
C ALA A 130 -7.13 -6.09 10.75
N PHE A 131 -8.41 -6.45 10.83
CA PHE A 131 -9.27 -6.66 9.66
C PHE A 131 -9.96 -5.38 9.20
N ASN A 132 -10.19 -4.43 10.12
CA ASN A 132 -11.00 -3.24 9.84
C ASN A 132 -10.18 -1.98 9.53
N VAL A 133 -8.97 -1.85 10.08
CA VAL A 133 -8.18 -0.62 9.90
C VAL A 133 -7.43 -0.64 8.57
N PRO A 134 -7.61 0.36 7.68
CA PRO A 134 -6.84 0.46 6.43
C PRO A 134 -5.36 0.69 6.69
N ASP A 135 -4.51 0.19 5.79
CA ASP A 135 -3.05 0.25 5.88
C ASP A 135 -2.55 -0.14 7.29
N LEU A 136 -2.97 -1.32 7.75
CA LEU A 136 -2.49 -1.91 8.99
C LEU A 136 -0.96 -1.88 9.06
N ASP A 137 -0.40 -1.43 10.18
CA ASP A 137 1.02 -1.55 10.46
C ASP A 137 1.30 -2.91 11.09
N GLY A 138 1.25 -3.95 10.26
CA GLY A 138 1.47 -5.34 10.65
C GLY A 138 2.70 -5.91 9.96
N VAL A 139 3.50 -6.66 10.69
CA VAL A 139 4.71 -7.33 10.20
C VAL A 139 4.67 -8.78 10.66
N ALA A 140 4.74 -9.70 9.71
CA ALA A 140 4.99 -11.10 9.96
C ALA A 140 6.47 -11.39 9.69
N LYS A 141 7.19 -11.83 10.72
CA LYS A 141 8.58 -12.26 10.64
C LYS A 141 8.63 -13.78 10.77
N LEU A 142 9.25 -14.44 9.80
CA LEU A 142 9.52 -15.86 9.78
C LEU A 142 11.03 -16.07 9.98
N GLU A 143 11.39 -16.72 11.07
CA GLU A 143 12.77 -17.12 11.38
C GLU A 143 12.86 -18.64 11.23
N LEU A 144 13.86 -19.12 10.48
CA LEU A 144 14.12 -20.55 10.27
C LEU A 144 15.42 -20.92 10.98
N PHE A 145 15.35 -21.87 11.88
CA PHE A 145 16.48 -22.40 12.64
C PHE A 145 16.76 -23.85 12.23
N ALA A 146 18.00 -24.30 12.44
CA ALA A 146 18.33 -25.71 12.30
C ALA A 146 17.70 -26.52 13.46
N ASP A 147 17.32 -27.77 13.19
CA ASP A 147 16.68 -28.65 14.18
C ASP A 147 17.65 -29.10 15.29
N ASP A 148 18.93 -29.22 14.95
CA ASP A 148 20.03 -29.59 15.84
C ASP A 148 20.56 -28.42 16.67
N ASP A 149 20.53 -27.20 16.14
CA ASP A 149 20.96 -25.99 16.85
C ASP A 149 20.03 -24.79 16.59
N GLN A 150 19.25 -24.42 17.61
CA GLN A 150 18.38 -23.24 17.61
C GLN A 150 19.13 -21.90 17.55
N THR A 151 20.46 -21.90 17.70
CA THR A 151 21.29 -20.69 17.56
C THR A 151 21.71 -20.43 16.11
N GLN A 152 21.57 -21.41 15.22
CA GLN A 152 21.90 -21.28 13.81
C GLN A 152 20.69 -20.77 13.01
N ASP A 153 20.68 -19.46 12.72
CA ASP A 153 19.67 -18.84 11.85
C ASP A 153 19.96 -19.21 10.38
N LEU A 154 19.09 -20.03 9.80
CA LEU A 154 19.17 -20.51 8.42
C LEU A 154 18.58 -19.51 7.44
N ALA A 155 17.53 -18.79 7.85
CA ALA A 155 16.90 -17.74 7.07
C ALA A 155 15.95 -16.90 7.92
N CYS A 156 15.98 -15.60 7.65
CA CYS A 156 15.08 -14.64 8.26
C CYS A 156 14.35 -13.88 7.14
N VAL A 157 13.03 -13.95 7.13
CA VAL A 157 12.18 -13.22 6.20
C VAL A 157 11.15 -12.40 6.96
N GLN A 158 10.94 -11.17 6.51
CA GLN A 158 9.95 -10.26 7.05
C GLN A 158 9.00 -9.84 5.93
N SER A 159 7.70 -9.88 6.20
CA SER A 159 6.66 -9.41 5.29
C SER A 159 5.70 -8.48 6.01
N THR A 160 5.20 -7.46 5.32
CA THR A 160 4.14 -6.61 5.83
C THR A 160 2.79 -7.30 5.63
N VAL A 161 1.93 -7.21 6.65
CA VAL A 161 0.59 -7.80 6.64
C VAL A 161 -0.42 -6.73 6.28
N SER A 162 -1.29 -7.03 5.31
CA SER A 162 -2.35 -6.13 4.84
C SER A 162 -3.69 -6.83 4.82
N ASN A 163 -4.75 -6.09 5.12
CA ASN A 163 -6.14 -6.51 4.95
C ASN A 163 -6.73 -6.12 3.57
N GLY A 164 -5.88 -5.68 2.63
CA GLY A 164 -6.30 -5.19 1.32
C GLY A 164 -7.05 -3.85 1.36
N LYS A 165 -7.11 -3.18 2.52
CA LYS A 165 -7.69 -1.84 2.66
C LYS A 165 -6.58 -0.80 2.69
N SER A 166 -6.80 0.32 1.98
CA SER A 166 -5.90 1.47 2.00
C SER A 166 -6.67 2.77 2.21
N MET A 167 -6.06 3.68 2.95
CA MET A 167 -6.46 5.05 3.18
C MET A 167 -6.03 5.96 2.03
N ASN A 168 -5.19 5.48 1.11
CA ASN A 168 -4.90 6.17 -0.15
C ASN A 168 -6.00 5.86 -1.17
N VAL A 169 -6.99 6.76 -1.28
CA VAL A 169 -8.18 6.57 -2.10
C VAL A 169 -8.30 7.76 -3.06
N PRO A 170 -8.23 7.54 -4.40
CA PRO A 170 -8.29 8.62 -5.38
C PRO A 170 -9.52 9.53 -5.23
N ALA A 171 -10.66 8.98 -4.80
CA ALA A 171 -11.87 9.75 -4.53
C ALA A 171 -11.64 10.88 -3.50
N VAL A 172 -10.84 10.64 -2.46
CA VAL A 172 -10.51 11.65 -1.45
C VAL A 172 -9.72 12.80 -2.08
N THR A 173 -8.77 12.49 -2.96
CA THR A 173 -8.02 13.51 -3.71
C THR A 173 -8.93 14.36 -4.59
N TYR A 174 -9.88 13.76 -5.33
CA TYR A 174 -10.81 14.52 -6.16
C TYR A 174 -11.76 15.40 -5.34
N VAL A 175 -12.28 14.89 -4.23
CA VAL A 175 -13.14 15.68 -3.32
C VAL A 175 -12.35 16.83 -2.71
N ALA A 176 -11.12 16.60 -2.25
CA ALA A 176 -10.26 17.64 -1.70
C ALA A 176 -9.92 18.71 -2.76
N ALA A 177 -9.58 18.29 -3.99
CA ALA A 177 -9.35 19.20 -5.10
C ALA A 177 -10.62 20.01 -5.44
N GLY A 178 -11.79 19.38 -5.42
CA GLY A 178 -13.08 20.04 -5.60
C GLY A 178 -13.38 21.08 -4.51
N MET A 179 -13.11 20.76 -3.24
CA MET A 179 -13.22 21.71 -2.11
C MET A 179 -12.28 22.90 -2.28
N ALA A 180 -11.03 22.66 -2.69
CA ALA A 180 -10.08 23.73 -3.02
C ALA A 180 -10.60 24.60 -4.19
N GLY A 181 -11.14 24.00 -5.24
CA GLY A 181 -11.73 24.73 -6.37
C GLY A 181 -12.95 25.58 -5.97
N ALA A 182 -13.83 25.04 -5.12
CA ALA A 182 -14.96 25.78 -4.58
C ALA A 182 -14.51 26.95 -3.71
N ALA A 183 -13.53 26.73 -2.82
CA ALA A 183 -12.95 27.79 -2.00
C ALA A 183 -12.27 28.88 -2.84
N LEU A 184 -11.63 28.51 -3.96
CA LEU A 184 -11.07 29.45 -4.94
C LEU A 184 -12.16 30.30 -5.58
N GLY A 185 -13.25 29.68 -6.05
CA GLY A 185 -14.38 30.39 -6.63
C GLY A 185 -15.04 31.37 -5.65
N ILE A 186 -15.29 30.93 -4.41
CA ILE A 186 -15.87 31.78 -3.36
C ILE A 186 -14.92 32.92 -2.98
N SER A 187 -13.61 32.64 -2.86
CA SER A 187 -12.60 33.66 -2.56
C SER A 187 -12.48 34.69 -3.69
N ALA A 188 -12.56 34.25 -4.96
CA ALA A 188 -12.53 35.14 -6.11
C ALA A 188 -13.76 36.05 -6.16
N LEU A 189 -14.96 35.50 -5.89
CA LEU A 189 -16.19 36.30 -5.79
C LEU A 189 -16.11 37.31 -4.63
N GLY A 190 -15.61 36.88 -3.47
CA GLY A 190 -15.38 37.77 -2.32
C GLY A 190 -14.39 38.90 -2.64
N ALA A 191 -13.31 38.61 -3.37
CA ALA A 191 -12.34 39.60 -3.80
C ALA A 191 -12.92 40.63 -4.79
N VAL A 192 -13.76 40.19 -5.73
CA VAL A 192 -14.46 41.08 -6.68
C VAL A 192 -15.42 42.01 -5.94
N VAL A 193 -16.22 41.47 -5.01
CA VAL A 193 -17.18 42.28 -4.21
C VAL A 193 -16.47 43.20 -3.23
N GLY A 194 -15.34 42.79 -2.67
CA GLY A 194 -14.51 43.57 -1.75
C GLY A 194 -13.54 44.55 -2.41
N GLY A 195 -13.64 44.77 -3.73
CA GLY A 195 -12.81 45.74 -4.45
C GLY A 195 -11.32 45.39 -4.50
N PHE A 196 -10.97 44.10 -4.44
CA PHE A 196 -9.58 43.58 -4.41
C PHE A 196 -8.70 44.14 -3.29
N HIS A 197 -9.31 44.57 -2.19
CA HIS A 197 -8.54 45.09 -1.06
C HIS A 197 -7.86 43.94 -0.30
N VAL A 198 -6.53 44.00 -0.18
CA VAL A 198 -5.79 43.09 0.71
C VAL A 198 -6.28 43.29 2.15
N GLY A 199 -6.62 42.19 2.83
CA GLY A 199 -7.17 42.21 4.19
C GLY A 199 -8.66 42.56 4.30
N GLY A 200 -9.40 42.66 3.19
CA GLY A 200 -10.86 42.78 3.21
C GLY A 200 -11.53 41.55 3.83
N ALA A 201 -12.69 41.73 4.44
CA ALA A 201 -13.47 40.62 5.02
C ALA A 201 -13.83 39.61 3.91
N SER A 202 -13.20 38.43 3.96
CA SER A 202 -13.43 37.34 3.02
C SER A 202 -14.24 36.24 3.71
N PRO A 203 -15.17 35.57 3.00
CA PRO A 203 -15.84 34.39 3.52
C PRO A 203 -14.82 33.27 3.83
N SER A 204 -14.79 32.81 5.09
CA SER A 204 -14.00 31.65 5.52
C SER A 204 -14.77 30.34 5.31
N PRO A 205 -14.10 29.22 5.00
CA PRO A 205 -12.67 29.10 4.76
C PRO A 205 -12.26 29.65 3.39
N THR A 206 -11.18 30.42 3.34
CA THR A 206 -10.60 30.95 2.11
C THR A 206 -9.84 29.86 1.35
N PHE A 207 -9.52 30.14 0.08
CA PHE A 207 -8.65 29.26 -0.72
C PHE A 207 -7.29 29.03 -0.05
N GLY A 208 -6.66 30.09 0.45
CA GLY A 208 -5.36 30.01 1.11
C GLY A 208 -5.40 29.14 2.37
N GLU A 209 -6.46 29.26 3.18
CA GLU A 209 -6.63 28.42 4.37
C GLU A 209 -6.86 26.95 4.01
N THR A 210 -7.73 26.69 3.03
CA THR A 210 -8.07 25.33 2.60
C THR A 210 -6.87 24.64 1.96
N PHE A 211 -6.21 25.32 1.03
CA PHE A 211 -5.04 24.80 0.32
C PHE A 211 -3.84 24.69 1.25
N GLY A 212 -3.63 25.68 2.13
CA GLY A 212 -2.60 25.64 3.17
C GLY A 212 -2.78 24.49 4.15
N TRP A 213 -4.02 24.15 4.52
CA TRP A 213 -4.31 22.97 5.35
C TRP A 213 -3.98 21.66 4.63
N PHE A 214 -4.37 21.52 3.36
CA PHE A 214 -3.99 20.36 2.54
C PHE A 214 -2.46 20.24 2.40
N GLN A 215 -1.77 21.35 2.17
CA GLN A 215 -0.30 21.40 2.11
C GLN A 215 0.32 21.01 3.44
N GLY A 216 -0.26 21.46 4.56
CA GLY A 216 0.16 21.07 5.91
C GLY A 216 0.11 19.56 6.10
N ILE A 217 -1.00 18.91 5.75
CA ILE A 217 -1.12 17.44 5.85
C ILE A 217 -0.08 16.74 4.97
N ALA A 218 0.05 17.16 3.72
CA ALA A 218 0.97 16.55 2.76
C ALA A 218 2.43 16.68 3.22
N THR A 219 2.85 17.88 3.60
CA THR A 219 4.23 18.15 4.07
C THR A 219 4.56 17.45 5.38
N ASN A 220 3.62 17.38 6.33
CA ASN A 220 3.82 16.62 7.56
C ASN A 220 4.05 15.13 7.28
N GLY A 221 3.33 14.56 6.32
CA GLY A 221 3.52 13.17 5.88
C GLY A 221 4.84 12.92 5.14
N MET A 222 5.49 13.96 4.60
CA MET A 222 6.79 13.88 3.93
C MET A 222 8.00 14.02 4.88
N LEU A 223 7.77 14.29 6.17
CA LEU A 223 8.85 14.31 7.14
C LEU A 223 9.44 12.90 7.30
N SER A 224 10.76 12.82 7.51
CA SER A 224 11.51 11.55 7.68
C SER A 224 11.23 10.83 9.02
N VAL A 225 10.07 11.08 9.64
CA VAL A 225 9.67 10.46 10.89
C VAL A 225 9.04 9.08 10.59
N THR A 226 9.21 8.15 11.53
CA THR A 226 8.56 6.83 11.50
C THR A 226 7.07 6.96 11.82
N TYR A 227 6.30 7.55 10.91
CA TYR A 227 4.84 7.59 11.02
C TYR A 227 4.22 6.22 10.79
N PRO A 228 3.07 5.94 11.44
CA PRO A 228 2.23 4.80 11.10
C PRO A 228 1.88 4.80 9.60
N SER A 229 1.84 3.61 9.00
CA SER A 229 1.47 3.38 7.60
C SER A 229 0.15 4.06 7.21
N ILE A 230 -0.86 4.01 8.07
CA ILE A 230 -2.15 4.66 7.86
C ILE A 230 -2.06 6.17 7.62
N TYR A 231 -1.24 6.87 8.41
CA TYR A 231 -1.06 8.31 8.24
C TYR A 231 -0.32 8.63 6.94
N ARG A 232 0.71 7.84 6.61
CA ARG A 232 1.46 7.98 5.36
C ARG A 232 0.59 7.74 4.12
N SER A 233 -0.31 6.77 4.17
CA SER A 233 -1.27 6.53 3.08
C SER A 233 -2.35 7.61 3.02
N PHE A 234 -2.82 8.11 4.17
CA PHE A 234 -3.76 9.23 4.21
C PHE A 234 -3.17 10.52 3.62
N SER A 235 -1.95 10.88 4.00
CA SER A 235 -1.32 12.14 3.57
C SER A 235 -1.10 12.19 2.06
N LYS A 236 -0.89 11.03 1.40
CA LYS A 236 -0.76 10.91 -0.06
C LYS A 236 -1.97 11.48 -0.82
N ASN A 237 -3.17 11.38 -0.25
CA ASN A 237 -4.38 11.93 -0.90
C ASN A 237 -4.30 13.44 -1.14
N PHE A 238 -3.53 14.15 -0.31
CA PHE A 238 -3.37 15.61 -0.37
C PHE A 238 -2.09 16.04 -1.09
N GLY A 239 -1.32 15.11 -1.66
CA GLY A 239 -0.04 15.41 -2.34
C GLY A 239 -0.20 16.37 -3.52
N PHE A 240 -1.38 16.44 -4.15
CA PHE A 240 -1.65 17.41 -5.21
C PHE A 240 -1.46 18.86 -4.76
N SER A 241 -1.68 19.15 -3.47
CA SER A 241 -1.58 20.51 -2.93
C SER A 241 -0.14 21.02 -2.87
N THR A 242 0.83 20.11 -2.83
CA THR A 242 2.27 20.40 -2.91
C THR A 242 2.82 20.21 -4.32
N GLY A 243 1.96 19.97 -5.32
CA GLY A 243 2.37 19.71 -6.70
C GLY A 243 2.78 18.26 -7.01
N LEU A 244 2.57 17.32 -6.08
CA LEU A 244 2.82 15.90 -6.36
C LEU A 244 1.61 15.29 -7.09
N ILE A 245 1.78 15.05 -8.38
CA ILE A 245 0.76 14.43 -9.24
C ILE A 245 1.22 13.02 -9.63
N PRO A 246 0.34 12.00 -9.58
CA PRO A 246 0.72 10.66 -10.00
C PRO A 246 1.15 10.64 -11.47
N TRP A 247 2.37 10.15 -11.70
CA TRP A 247 3.03 10.12 -13.02
C TRP A 247 2.16 9.48 -14.11
N GLY A 248 1.58 8.29 -13.83
CA GLY A 248 0.76 7.58 -14.81
C GLY A 248 -0.50 8.36 -15.22
N SER A 249 -1.14 9.10 -14.30
CA SER A 249 -2.30 9.94 -14.67
C SER A 249 -1.89 11.14 -15.51
N MET A 250 -0.75 11.76 -15.21
CA MET A 250 -0.20 12.87 -15.99
C MET A 250 0.12 12.42 -17.41
N GLN A 251 0.82 11.30 -17.57
CA GLN A 251 1.18 10.77 -18.88
C GLN A 251 -0.03 10.34 -19.70
N ARG A 252 -1.04 9.68 -19.11
CA ARG A 252 -2.28 9.36 -19.85
C ARG A 252 -3.01 10.62 -20.33
N THR A 253 -2.95 11.70 -19.57
CA THR A 253 -3.53 12.99 -19.99
C THR A 253 -2.75 13.59 -21.15
N ILE A 254 -1.41 13.52 -21.12
CA ILE A 254 -0.54 13.94 -22.22
C ILE A 254 -0.80 13.07 -23.47
N ASP A 255 -0.95 11.76 -23.32
CA ASP A 255 -1.29 10.86 -24.41
C ASP A 255 -2.66 11.21 -25.00
N SER A 256 -3.67 11.45 -24.17
CA SER A 256 -4.98 11.90 -24.63
C SER A 256 -4.91 13.22 -25.40
N PHE A 257 -4.06 14.15 -24.97
CA PHE A 257 -3.83 15.40 -25.68
C PHE A 257 -3.14 15.15 -27.04
N ARG A 258 -2.10 14.32 -27.07
CA ARG A 258 -1.39 13.92 -28.30
C ARG A 258 -2.36 13.26 -29.30
N ALA A 259 -3.20 12.35 -28.84
CA ALA A 259 -4.25 11.72 -29.66
C ALA A 259 -5.19 12.77 -30.27
N GLY A 260 -5.66 13.72 -29.46
CA GLY A 260 -6.52 14.82 -29.91
C GLY A 260 -5.87 15.73 -30.95
N THR A 261 -4.53 15.86 -30.91
CA THR A 261 -3.74 16.62 -31.89
C THR A 261 -3.28 15.80 -33.11
N GLY A 262 -3.75 14.55 -33.27
CA GLY A 262 -3.41 13.69 -34.41
C GLY A 262 -2.10 12.91 -34.26
N GLY A 263 -1.53 12.84 -33.06
CA GLY A 263 -0.35 12.03 -32.76
C GLY A 263 -0.68 10.53 -32.75
N ASN A 264 0.19 9.71 -33.36
CA ASN A 264 0.08 8.26 -33.29
C ASN A 264 0.58 7.74 -31.93
N LEU A 265 -0.19 6.86 -31.29
CA LEU A 265 0.06 6.32 -29.95
C LEU A 265 0.21 4.79 -29.93
N THR A 266 0.24 4.13 -31.09
CA THR A 266 0.31 2.67 -31.19
C THR A 266 1.54 2.07 -30.51
N THR A 267 2.68 2.77 -30.55
CA THR A 267 3.98 2.29 -30.00
C THR A 267 4.51 3.17 -28.87
N ASP A 268 3.89 4.33 -28.63
CA ASP A 268 4.46 5.40 -27.83
C ASP A 268 3.57 5.82 -26.65
N SER A 269 2.45 5.12 -26.44
CA SER A 269 1.58 5.39 -25.30
C SER A 269 2.17 4.86 -24.00
N TRP A 270 1.86 5.54 -22.89
CA TRP A 270 2.25 5.10 -21.56
C TRP A 270 1.82 3.66 -21.26
N ASN A 271 0.58 3.30 -21.62
CA ASN A 271 0.06 1.95 -21.36
C ASN A 271 0.82 0.89 -22.18
N TYR A 272 1.27 1.22 -23.39
CA TYR A 272 2.11 0.34 -24.19
C TYR A 272 3.50 0.18 -23.56
N LEU A 273 4.16 1.29 -23.21
CA LEU A 273 5.48 1.29 -22.60
C LEU A 273 5.53 0.56 -21.25
N GLN A 274 4.41 0.55 -20.51
CA GLN A 274 4.33 -0.19 -19.25
C GLN A 274 4.31 -1.71 -19.44
N ASN A 275 3.90 -2.19 -20.61
CA ASN A 275 3.82 -3.63 -20.93
C ASN A 275 5.04 -4.13 -21.73
N VAL A 276 5.80 -3.23 -22.35
CA VAL A 276 7.00 -3.60 -23.10
C VAL A 276 8.17 -3.72 -22.13
N THR A 277 8.66 -4.95 -21.95
CA THR A 277 9.99 -5.17 -21.39
C THR A 277 11.01 -4.76 -22.44
N LEU A 278 11.70 -3.64 -22.22
CA LEU A 278 12.83 -3.25 -23.06
C LEU A 278 13.93 -4.30 -22.87
N VAL A 279 14.11 -5.17 -23.87
CA VAL A 279 15.35 -5.95 -24.00
C VAL A 279 16.38 -4.98 -24.54
N ASP A 280 17.25 -4.50 -23.66
CA ASP A 280 18.40 -3.70 -24.05
C ASP A 280 19.40 -4.65 -24.71
N ASP A 281 19.22 -4.91 -26.01
CA ASP A 281 20.18 -5.67 -26.80
C ASP A 281 21.34 -4.74 -27.16
N SER A 282 22.18 -4.46 -26.16
CA SER A 282 23.42 -3.73 -26.34
C SER A 282 24.46 -4.61 -27.05
N THR A 283 24.12 -5.15 -28.22
CA THR A 283 25.05 -5.65 -29.23
C THR A 283 24.36 -5.70 -30.60
N SER A 284 24.08 -4.54 -31.20
CA SER A 284 24.06 -4.38 -32.68
C SER A 284 23.89 -2.92 -33.05
N SER A 285 24.91 -2.39 -33.70
CA SER A 285 24.93 -1.12 -34.40
C SER A 285 23.79 -1.04 -35.42
N ASP A 286 22.75 -0.23 -35.17
CA ASP A 286 22.05 0.42 -36.27
C ASP A 286 21.36 1.72 -35.86
N LEU A 287 21.54 2.71 -36.73
CA LEU A 287 21.26 4.11 -36.51
C LEU A 287 19.77 4.39 -36.81
N GLY A 288 18.95 4.52 -35.77
CA GLY A 288 17.51 4.80 -35.92
C GLY A 288 17.00 5.84 -34.93
N ASN A 289 17.40 7.10 -35.11
CA ASN A 289 16.78 8.34 -34.61
C ASN A 289 15.85 8.23 -33.37
N LEU A 290 16.40 7.80 -32.24
CA LEU A 290 15.74 7.89 -30.94
C LEU A 290 15.85 9.34 -30.45
N THR A 291 14.73 10.06 -30.54
CA THR A 291 14.57 11.39 -29.98
C THR A 291 14.76 11.32 -28.46
N LYS A 292 15.96 11.70 -28.04
CA LYS A 292 16.39 11.99 -26.68
C LYS A 292 15.38 12.90 -25.96
N ARG A 293 14.51 12.33 -25.12
CA ARG A 293 13.91 13.08 -24.01
C ARG A 293 14.81 12.91 -22.80
N GLY A 294 15.67 13.91 -22.60
CA GLY A 294 16.37 14.10 -21.34
C GLY A 294 15.35 14.32 -20.22
N ILE A 295 15.69 13.76 -19.07
CA ILE A 295 15.06 13.97 -17.77
C ILE A 295 15.15 15.46 -17.41
#